data_AF-A0A4Y6PNP7-F1
#
_entry.id   AF-A0A4Y6PNP7-F1
#
_cell.length_a   1.000
_cell.length_b   1.000
_cell.length_c   1.000
_cell.angle_alpha   90.00
_cell.angle_beta   90.00
_cell.angle_gamma   90.00
#
_symmetry.space_group_name_H-M   'P 1'
#
loop_
_entity.id
_entity.type
_entity.pdbx_description
1 polymer ?
#
loop_
_entity_poly.entity_id
_entity_poly.type
_entity_poly.pdbx_seq_one_letter_code
_entity_poly.pdbx_strand_id
1 'polypeptide(L)'
;MTTADKNTSEPNADEIRYTQAMEELESLLDEIDNDGVDLDELALKVERASKLITVCRDKIENTEMQVKAIIDGLESTQGDDG
;
A
#
# COMPACT_ATOMS: atom_id res chain seq x y z
N MET A 1 24.91 25.94 5.53
CA MET A 1 24.70 24.63 6.18
C MET A 1 23.36 24.72 6.87
N THR A 2 22.29 24.04 6.47
CA THR A 2 22.14 22.86 5.62
C THR A 2 20.82 22.99 4.85
N THR A 3 20.77 22.32 3.71
CA THR A 3 19.79 22.39 2.63
C THR A 3 18.34 22.22 3.09
N ALA A 4 17.49 23.10 2.57
CA ALA A 4 16.06 22.93 2.54
C ALA A 4 15.71 21.95 1.42
N ASP A 5 15.59 20.67 1.75
CA ASP A 5 14.95 19.69 0.86
C ASP A 5 13.42 19.86 0.97
N LYS A 6 12.90 20.86 0.24
CA LYS A 6 11.49 20.94 -0.10
C LYS A 6 11.27 20.10 -1.36
N ASN A 7 11.22 18.78 -1.21
CA ASN A 7 10.56 17.94 -2.19
C ASN A 7 9.29 17.36 -1.57
N THR A 8 8.31 18.22 -1.36
CA THR A 8 6.94 17.84 -1.02
C THR A 8 6.12 17.96 -2.30
N SER A 9 6.25 16.95 -3.16
CA SER A 9 5.19 16.63 -4.11
C SER A 9 4.01 16.13 -3.27
N GLU A 10 2.92 16.88 -3.28
CA GLU A 10 1.66 16.51 -2.63
C GLU A 10 1.27 15.10 -3.08
N PRO A 11 0.97 14.15 -2.17
CA PRO A 11 0.52 12.84 -2.60
C PRO A 11 -0.87 13.00 -3.23
N ASN A 12 -0.98 12.69 -4.52
CA ASN A 12 -2.27 12.45 -5.14
C ASN A 12 -3.02 11.42 -4.30
N ALA A 13 -4.31 11.62 -4.08
CA ALA A 13 -5.15 10.69 -3.31
C ALA A 13 -5.16 9.25 -3.89
N ASP A 14 -4.75 9.10 -5.15
CA ASP A 14 -4.57 7.81 -5.84
C ASP A 14 -3.26 7.08 -5.52
N GLU A 15 -2.37 7.67 -4.71
CA GLU A 15 -0.99 7.19 -4.54
C GLU A 15 -0.62 6.90 -3.07
N ILE A 16 -1.58 6.40 -2.28
CA ILE A 16 -1.28 5.94 -0.91
C ILE A 16 -0.20 4.85 -0.98
N ARG A 17 0.85 4.95 -0.16
CA ARG A 17 1.89 3.90 -0.06
C ARG A 17 1.38 2.72 0.75
N TYR A 18 1.97 1.54 0.55
CA TYR A 18 1.62 0.34 1.32
C TYR A 18 1.69 0.60 2.83
N THR A 19 2.78 1.23 3.30
CA THR A 19 2.96 1.52 4.73
C THR A 19 1.89 2.47 5.26
N GLN A 20 1.53 3.49 4.50
CA GLN A 20 0.48 4.45 4.90
C GLN A 20 -0.90 3.79 4.94
N ALA A 21 -1.20 2.91 3.98
CA ALA A 21 -2.46 2.16 3.98
C ALA A 21 -2.53 1.19 5.17
N MET A 22 -1.41 0.60 5.57
CA MET A 22 -1.32 -0.27 6.74
C MET A 22 -1.48 0.50 8.05
N GLU A 23 -0.80 1.64 8.20
CA GLU A 23 -0.94 2.54 9.36
C GLU A 23 -2.40 2.99 9.54
N GLU A 24 -3.07 3.35 8.44
CA GLU A 24 -4.48 3.74 8.47
C GLU A 24 -5.39 2.56 8.84
N LEU A 25 -5.10 1.35 8.35
CA LEU A 25 -5.85 0.13 8.73
C LEU A 25 -5.73 -0.18 10.22
N GLU A 26 -4.54 -0.03 10.81
CA GLU A 26 -4.32 -0.21 12.25
C GLU A 26 -5.12 0.82 13.05
N SER A 27 -5.10 2.09 12.64
CA SER A 27 -5.91 3.14 13.28
C SER A 27 -7.41 2.85 13.19
N LEU A 28 -7.88 2.37 12.03
CA LEU A 28 -9.30 2.02 11.86
C LEU A 28 -9.70 0.84 12.73
N LEU A 29 -8.83 -0.15 12.94
CA LEU A 29 -9.08 -1.26 13.84
C LEU A 29 -9.24 -0.79 15.28
N ASP A 30 -8.32 0.06 15.76
CA ASP A 30 -8.41 0.66 17.10
C ASP A 30 -9.70 1.45 17.29
N GLU A 31 -10.14 2.17 16.26
CA GLU A 31 -11.38 2.92 16.29
C GLU A 31 -12.62 2.02 16.28
N ILE A 32 -12.60 0.93 15.50
CA ILE A 32 -13.72 -0.03 15.41
C ILE A 32 -13.90 -0.81 16.72
N ASP A 33 -12.79 -1.16 17.38
CA ASP A 33 -12.79 -1.91 18.64
C ASP A 33 -13.15 -1.05 19.86
N ASN A 34 -13.36 0.26 19.68
CA ASN A 34 -13.72 1.18 20.75
C ASN A 34 -15.21 1.09 21.11
N ASP A 35 -15.50 0.82 22.39
CA ASP A 35 -16.84 0.81 22.97
C ASP A 35 -17.46 2.22 22.89
N GLY A 36 -18.27 2.47 21.86
CA GLY A 36 -18.98 3.74 21.69
C GLY A 36 -19.10 4.25 20.26
N VAL A 37 -18.55 3.53 19.27
CA VAL A 37 -18.77 3.84 17.86
C VAL A 37 -20.24 3.62 17.48
N ASP A 38 -20.85 4.63 16.84
CA ASP A 38 -22.20 4.53 16.29
C ASP A 38 -22.25 3.60 15.07
N LEU A 39 -23.40 2.97 14.82
CA LEU A 39 -23.58 2.00 13.73
C LEU A 39 -23.29 2.62 12.35
N ASP A 40 -23.69 3.87 12.11
CA ASP A 40 -23.44 4.53 10.83
C ASP A 40 -21.95 4.82 10.63
N GLU A 41 -21.25 5.21 11.71
CA GLU A 41 -19.81 5.45 11.69
C GLU A 41 -19.01 4.16 11.50
N LEU A 42 -19.45 3.06 12.14
CA LEU A 42 -18.87 1.73 11.94
C LEU A 42 -18.93 1.31 10.47
N ALA A 43 -20.08 1.52 9.81
CA ALA A 43 -20.24 1.18 8.40
C ALA A 43 -19.24 1.93 7.51
N LEU A 44 -19.04 3.24 7.76
CA LEU A 44 -18.07 4.06 7.03
C LEU A 44 -16.62 3.61 7.25
N LYS A 45 -16.25 3.28 8.50
CA LYS A 45 -14.90 2.77 8.83
C LYS A 45 -14.62 1.45 8.16
N VAL A 46 -15.58 0.53 8.15
CA VAL A 46 -15.47 -0.77 7.47
C VAL A 46 -15.36 -0.57 5.95
N GLU A 47 -16.13 0.35 5.35
CA GLU A 47 -16.00 0.67 3.91
C GLU A 47 -14.61 1.19 3.58
N ARG A 48 -14.06 2.09 4.40
CA ARG A 48 -12.71 2.63 4.22
C ARG A 48 -11.66 1.54 4.36
N ALA A 49 -11.74 0.69 5.39
CA ALA A 49 -10.83 -0.44 5.58
C ALA A 49 -10.84 -1.39 4.38
N SER A 50 -12.02 -1.68 3.82
CA SER A 50 -12.16 -2.51 2.61
C SER A 50 -11.43 -1.92 1.40
N LYS A 51 -11.50 -0.60 1.20
CA LYS A 51 -10.76 0.09 0.14
C LYS A 51 -9.25 0.00 0.35
N LEU A 52 -8.78 0.21 1.58
CA LEU A 52 -7.35 0.09 1.93
C LEU A 52 -6.82 -1.33 1.71
N ILE A 53 -7.59 -2.36 2.07
CA ILE A 53 -7.23 -3.76 1.82
C ILE A 53 -7.05 -4.04 0.32
N THR A 54 -7.95 -3.51 -0.51
CA THR A 54 -7.83 -3.63 -1.98
C THR A 54 -6.53 -3.01 -2.46
N VAL A 55 -6.22 -1.79 -2.01
CA VAL A 55 -4.96 -1.12 -2.38
C VAL A 55 -3.73 -1.92 -1.93
N CYS A 56 -3.75 -2.48 -0.72
CA CYS A 56 -2.64 -3.30 -0.22
C CYS A 56 -2.41 -4.54 -1.10
N ARG A 57 -3.48 -5.23 -1.48
CA ARG A 57 -3.42 -6.41 -2.36
C ARG A 57 -2.85 -6.06 -3.73
N ASP A 58 -3.36 -5.00 -4.36
CA ASP A 58 -2.89 -4.56 -5.67
C ASP A 58 -1.39 -4.25 -5.67
N LYS A 59 -0.89 -3.64 -4.59
CA LYS A 59 0.55 -3.36 -4.42
C LYS A 59 1.38 -4.63 -4.27
N ILE A 60 0.89 -5.61 -3.50
CA ILE A 60 1.58 -6.89 -3.32
C ILE A 60 1.66 -7.61 -4.66
N GLU A 61 0.54 -7.77 -5.35
CA GLU A 61 0.46 -8.45 -6.66
C GLU A 61 1.38 -7.79 -7.70
N ASN A 62 1.35 -6.45 -7.78
CA ASN A 62 2.22 -5.71 -8.69
C ASN A 62 3.70 -5.82 -8.33
N THR A 63 4.03 -5.93 -7.03
CA THR A 63 5.42 -6.15 -6.58
C THR A 63 5.88 -7.55 -6.94
N GLU A 64 5.07 -8.57 -6.69
CA GLU A 64 5.36 -9.96 -7.05
C GLU A 64 5.58 -10.11 -8.56
N MET A 65 4.74 -9.47 -9.39
CA MET A 65 4.87 -9.47 -10.84
C MET A 65 6.19 -8.85 -11.29
N GLN A 66 6.57 -7.71 -10.72
CA GLN A 66 7.84 -7.04 -11.04
C GLN A 66 9.05 -7.89 -10.64
N VAL A 67 9.03 -8.49 -9.44
CA VAL A 67 10.10 -9.39 -8.98
C VAL A 67 10.24 -10.58 -9.92
N LYS A 68 9.12 -11.20 -10.31
CA LYS A 68 9.13 -12.31 -11.27
C LYS A 68 9.73 -11.89 -12.62
N ALA A 69 9.32 -10.74 -13.16
CA ALA A 69 9.86 -10.24 -14.42
C ALA A 69 11.37 -10.00 -14.37
N ILE A 70 11.90 -9.54 -13.23
CA ILE A 70 13.34 -9.38 -13.01
C ILE A 70 14.05 -10.74 -13.04
N ILE A 71 13.51 -11.73 -12.32
CA ILE A 71 14.10 -13.08 -12.26
C ILE A 71 14.10 -13.74 -13.67
N ASP A 72 12.96 -13.72 -14.36
CA ASP A 72 12.82 -14.29 -15.72
C ASP A 72 13.81 -13.61 -16.70
N GLY A 73 14.02 -12.30 -16.55
CA GLY A 73 14.99 -11.53 -17.33
C GLY A 73 16.45 -11.94 -17.07
N LEU A 74 16.80 -12.28 -15.82
CA LEU A 74 18.13 -12.79 -15.47
C LEU A 74 18.36 -14.18 -16.05
N GLU A 75 17.39 -15.09 -15.93
CA GLU A 75 17.48 -16.46 -16.49
C GLU A 75 17.62 -16.45 -18.02
N SER A 76 16.92 -15.52 -18.69
CA SER A 76 16.97 -15.36 -20.15
C SER A 76 18.35 -14.93 -20.69
N THR A 77 19.23 -14.42 -19.82
CA THR A 77 20.60 -14.01 -20.20
C THR A 77 21.66 -15.08 -19.96
N GLN A 78 21.30 -16.24 -19.40
CA GLN A 78 22.24 -17.28 -18.98
C GLN A 78 22.18 -18.57 -19.83
N GLY A 79 21.65 -18.49 -21.05
CA GLY A 79 21.40 -19.65 -21.93
C GLY A 79 22.10 -19.66 -23.29
N ASP A 80 23.09 -18.79 -23.55
CA ASP A 80 23.80 -18.73 -24.86
C ASP A 80 25.32 -18.89 -24.71
N ASP A 81 25.75 -19.94 -24.01
CA ASP A 81 27.14 -20.45 -24.07
C ASP A 81 27.08 -21.99 -24.12
N GLY A 82 26.72 -22.52 -25.30
CA GLY A 82 26.58 -23.96 -25.57
C GLY A 82 25.94 -24.27 -26.92
#